data_AF-A0A359EAQ8-F1
#
_entry.id   AF-A0A359EAQ8-F1
#
_cell.length_a   1.000
_cell.length_b   1.000
_cell.length_c   1.000
_cell.angle_alpha   90.00
_cell.angle_beta   90.00
_cell.angle_gamma   90.00
#
_symmetry.space_group_name_H-M   'P 1'
#
loop_
_entity.id
_entity.type
_entity.pdbx_description
1 polymer ?
#
loop_
_entity_poly.entity_id
_entity_poly.type
_entity_poly.pdbx_seq_one_letter_code
_entity_poly.pdbx_strand_id
1 'polypeptide(L)'
;MKNNRSIVESIQKRYSCRAYKRQPIEDDTLQKLRDFIASLQPAPFGSKARFDLVAATADDQKALHGLGTYGFIKNAPAYIIGAMVPSAHDLEDFGYLFERIILYATSLGLGTCWLGGTFTKSRFAEKIGLKENEQMPAVVAIGEIADPNRKRKGLVSQVATAHKRLPWQELFHNYTMGVPLLPNEAGKYAVPLEMVRLSPSASNKQPWRIVSFNNAWRFYLQRTPGYRDDLIKRILQLCDLQRVDLGIAMCHFEWTAKELDLPGMWQVEEFLEQKTHPLGEYLVSWQMGTKA
;
A
#
# COMPACT_ATOMS: atom_id res chain seq x y z
N MET A 1 11.93 5.85 -25.39
CA MET A 1 11.72 5.86 -23.93
C MET A 1 10.35 6.48 -23.65
N LYS A 2 9.27 5.69 -23.55
CA LYS A 2 7.91 6.25 -23.37
C LYS A 2 7.44 6.04 -21.93
N ASN A 3 7.41 7.16 -21.20
CA ASN A 3 6.65 7.45 -19.98
C ASN A 3 6.97 6.64 -18.72
N ASN A 4 8.00 7.06 -17.97
CA ASN A 4 7.95 6.85 -16.52
C ASN A 4 7.05 7.94 -15.92
N ARG A 5 5.94 7.56 -15.28
CA ARG A 5 5.01 8.51 -14.65
C ARG A 5 5.59 9.01 -13.32
N SER A 6 5.20 10.21 -12.89
CA SER A 6 5.53 10.67 -11.54
C SER A 6 4.85 9.80 -10.48
N ILE A 7 5.34 9.83 -9.26
CA ILE A 7 4.72 9.19 -8.09
C ILE A 7 3.32 9.73 -7.87
N VAL A 8 3.13 11.06 -7.90
CA VAL A 8 1.81 11.69 -7.75
C VAL A 8 0.83 11.16 -8.81
N GLU A 9 1.25 11.13 -10.08
CA GLU A 9 0.40 10.57 -11.14
C GLU A 9 0.10 9.08 -10.95
N SER A 10 1.07 8.30 -10.49
CA SER A 10 0.91 6.87 -10.26
C SER A 10 -0.08 6.61 -9.14
N ILE A 11 0.01 7.34 -8.03
CA ILE A 11 -0.94 7.29 -6.92
C ILE A 11 -2.35 7.67 -7.39
N GLN A 12 -2.49 8.76 -8.15
CA GLN A 12 -3.78 9.25 -8.65
C GLN A 12 -4.44 8.30 -9.67
N LYS A 13 -3.64 7.57 -10.45
CA LYS A 13 -4.12 6.58 -11.44
C LYS A 13 -4.39 5.21 -10.82
N ARG A 14 -3.79 4.89 -9.68
CA ARG A 14 -3.94 3.61 -8.99
C ARG A 14 -5.36 3.44 -8.49
N TYR A 15 -5.95 2.28 -8.79
CA TYR A 15 -7.21 1.84 -8.21
C TYR A 15 -7.22 0.32 -8.10
N SER A 16 -8.11 -0.25 -7.28
CA SER A 16 -8.22 -1.70 -7.12
C SER A 16 -8.86 -2.35 -8.36
N CYS A 17 -8.03 -2.80 -9.31
CA CYS A 17 -8.46 -3.49 -10.51
C CYS A 17 -8.83 -4.96 -10.21
N ARG A 18 -10.04 -5.36 -10.57
CA ARG A 18 -10.54 -6.72 -10.30
C ARG A 18 -10.88 -7.51 -11.56
N ALA A 19 -10.65 -6.93 -12.73
CA ALA A 19 -10.91 -7.57 -14.02
C ALA A 19 -9.81 -7.19 -15.01
N TYR A 20 -9.10 -8.21 -15.46
CA TYR A 20 -7.94 -8.08 -16.33
C TYR A 20 -8.22 -8.67 -17.71
N LYS A 21 -7.46 -8.18 -18.69
CA LYS A 21 -7.33 -8.84 -19.97
C LYS A 21 -6.64 -10.20 -19.77
N ARG A 22 -6.97 -11.18 -20.60
CA ARG A 22 -6.40 -12.54 -20.52
C ARG A 22 -5.01 -12.65 -21.12
N GLN A 23 -4.62 -11.67 -21.93
CA GLN A 23 -3.29 -11.61 -22.54
C GLN A 23 -2.21 -11.63 -21.44
N PRO A 24 -1.14 -12.43 -21.62
CA PRO A 24 0.06 -12.34 -20.80
C PRO A 24 0.60 -10.90 -20.75
N ILE A 25 1.28 -10.56 -19.67
CA ILE A 25 2.03 -9.30 -19.58
C ILE A 25 3.29 -9.45 -20.44
N GLU A 26 3.61 -8.43 -21.24
CA GLU A 26 4.81 -8.39 -22.06
C GLU A 26 6.09 -8.68 -21.24
N ASP A 27 6.99 -9.49 -21.79
CA ASP A 27 8.19 -9.96 -21.08
C ASP A 27 9.10 -8.81 -20.61
N ASP A 28 9.25 -7.76 -21.41
CA ASP A 28 10.00 -6.55 -21.03
C ASP A 28 9.37 -5.86 -19.81
N THR A 29 8.03 -5.87 -19.69
CA THR A 29 7.33 -5.30 -18.53
C THR A 29 7.50 -6.19 -17.30
N LEU A 30 7.46 -7.51 -17.46
CA LEU A 30 7.76 -8.47 -16.38
C LEU A 30 9.21 -8.32 -15.90
N GLN A 31 10.16 -8.15 -16.81
CA GLN A 31 11.56 -7.97 -16.46
C GLN A 31 11.79 -6.68 -15.68
N LYS A 32 11.21 -5.56 -16.12
CA LYS A 32 11.23 -4.29 -15.37
C LYS A 32 10.70 -4.43 -13.95
N LEU A 33 9.61 -5.19 -13.77
CA LEU A 33 9.06 -5.46 -12.43
C LEU A 33 10.03 -6.28 -11.57
N ARG A 34 10.65 -7.33 -12.13
CA ARG A 34 11.64 -8.15 -11.42
C ARG A 34 12.86 -7.31 -11.01
N ASP A 35 13.38 -6.52 -11.93
CA ASP A 35 14.52 -5.63 -11.68
C ASP A 35 14.18 -4.60 -10.60
N PHE A 36 12.98 -4.02 -10.64
CA PHE A 36 12.52 -3.10 -9.61
C PHE A 36 12.42 -3.76 -8.23
N ILE A 37 11.81 -4.96 -8.15
CA ILE A 37 11.70 -5.74 -6.92
C ILE A 37 13.10 -6.04 -6.36
N ALA A 38 14.05 -6.46 -7.21
CA ALA A 38 15.42 -6.74 -6.80
C ALA A 38 16.20 -5.49 -6.34
N SER A 39 15.84 -4.31 -6.87
CA SER A 39 16.47 -3.03 -6.52
C SER A 39 15.86 -2.34 -5.29
N LEU A 40 14.85 -2.94 -4.65
CA LEU A 40 14.19 -2.35 -3.49
C LEU A 40 15.21 -2.06 -2.38
N GLN A 41 15.18 -0.82 -1.93
CA GLN A 41 15.94 -0.39 -0.76
C GLN A 41 15.34 -1.02 0.50
N PRO A 42 16.13 -1.16 1.59
CA PRO A 42 15.63 -1.60 2.88
C PRO A 42 14.39 -0.82 3.32
N ALA A 43 13.50 -1.51 4.05
CA ALA A 43 12.31 -0.90 4.59
C ALA A 43 12.66 0.11 5.71
N PRO A 44 11.79 1.09 6.00
CA PRO A 44 12.02 2.12 7.02
C PRO A 44 12.51 1.62 8.38
N PHE A 45 12.03 0.46 8.85
CA PHE A 45 12.37 -0.09 10.17
C PHE A 45 13.28 -1.33 10.11
N GLY A 46 13.77 -1.68 8.92
CA GLY A 46 14.73 -2.78 8.73
C GLY A 46 14.12 -4.18 8.75
N SER A 47 12.80 -4.33 8.68
CA SER A 47 12.15 -5.64 8.56
C SER A 47 12.52 -6.34 7.26
N LYS A 48 12.54 -7.68 7.30
CA LYS A 48 12.91 -8.53 6.17
C LYS A 48 11.67 -9.00 5.43
N ALA A 49 11.43 -8.44 4.25
CA ALA A 49 10.41 -8.87 3.31
C ALA A 49 11.02 -9.33 1.98
N ARG A 50 10.34 -10.25 1.29
CA ARG A 50 10.68 -10.68 -0.06
C ARG A 50 9.43 -10.79 -0.91
N PHE A 51 9.58 -10.51 -2.20
CA PHE A 51 8.48 -10.49 -3.15
C PHE A 51 8.84 -11.35 -4.36
N ASP A 52 7.89 -12.15 -4.81
CA ASP A 52 8.06 -13.00 -6.00
C ASP A 52 6.96 -12.73 -7.02
N LEU A 53 7.35 -12.68 -8.31
CA LEU A 53 6.46 -12.40 -9.43
C LEU A 53 6.14 -13.69 -10.18
N VAL A 54 4.89 -14.15 -10.04
CA VAL A 54 4.38 -15.33 -10.74
C VAL A 54 3.45 -14.89 -11.86
N ALA A 55 3.80 -15.19 -13.10
CA ALA A 55 3.06 -14.77 -14.29
C ALA A 55 2.82 -15.94 -15.23
N ALA A 56 1.65 -15.96 -15.88
CA ALA A 56 1.46 -16.81 -17.05
C ALA A 56 2.23 -16.21 -18.23
N THR A 57 2.98 -17.05 -18.94
CA THR A 57 3.68 -16.68 -20.18
C THR A 57 3.11 -17.48 -21.34
N ALA A 58 3.51 -17.16 -22.58
CA ALA A 58 3.13 -17.95 -23.75
C ALA A 58 3.49 -19.44 -23.58
N ASP A 59 4.63 -19.73 -22.96
CA ASP A 59 5.18 -21.08 -22.80
C ASP A 59 4.77 -21.76 -21.48
N ASP A 60 4.35 -21.01 -20.46
CA ASP A 60 3.87 -21.54 -19.18
C ASP A 60 2.54 -20.93 -18.74
N GLN A 61 1.47 -21.41 -19.35
CA GLN A 61 0.09 -21.09 -18.95
C GLN A 61 -0.31 -21.74 -17.61
N LYS A 62 0.46 -22.73 -17.12
CA LYS A 62 0.18 -23.44 -15.86
C LYS A 62 0.83 -22.77 -14.66
N ALA A 63 1.66 -21.75 -14.85
CA ALA A 63 2.28 -20.96 -13.78
C ALA A 63 1.29 -20.53 -12.69
N LEU A 64 0.06 -20.19 -13.09
CA LEU A 64 -1.01 -19.72 -12.20
C LEU A 64 -1.97 -20.81 -11.74
N HIS A 65 -1.77 -22.07 -12.15
CA HIS A 65 -2.66 -23.17 -11.81
C HIS A 65 -2.79 -23.32 -10.28
N GLY A 66 -4.03 -23.41 -9.79
CA GLY A 66 -4.34 -23.51 -8.37
C GLY A 66 -4.34 -22.19 -7.60
N LEU A 67 -3.90 -21.08 -8.21
CA LEU A 67 -3.95 -19.76 -7.58
C LEU A 67 -5.37 -19.17 -7.68
N GLY A 68 -6.12 -19.26 -6.58
CA GLY A 68 -7.51 -18.82 -6.49
C GLY A 68 -7.68 -17.53 -5.69
N THR A 69 -8.69 -16.75 -6.07
CA THR A 69 -9.08 -15.49 -5.37
C THR A 69 -10.56 -15.48 -4.98
N TYR A 70 -11.18 -16.66 -4.88
CA TYR A 70 -12.60 -16.84 -4.51
C TYR A 70 -13.59 -15.97 -5.32
N GLY A 71 -13.28 -15.71 -6.59
CA GLY A 71 -14.10 -14.89 -7.48
C GLY A 71 -13.90 -13.38 -7.37
N PHE A 72 -13.03 -12.90 -6.46
CA PHE A 72 -12.73 -11.47 -6.32
C PHE A 72 -11.96 -10.89 -7.51
N ILE A 73 -11.14 -11.71 -8.18
CA ILE A 73 -10.33 -11.30 -9.32
C ILE A 73 -10.71 -12.13 -10.55
N LYS A 74 -10.92 -11.45 -11.67
CA LYS A 74 -11.21 -12.08 -12.96
C LYS A 74 -10.00 -11.97 -13.90
N ASN A 75 -9.55 -13.10 -14.42
CA ASN A 75 -8.55 -13.24 -15.48
C ASN A 75 -7.18 -12.58 -15.20
N ALA A 76 -6.70 -12.51 -13.94
CA ALA A 76 -5.38 -11.93 -13.70
C ALA A 76 -4.27 -12.78 -14.36
N PRO A 77 -3.43 -12.19 -15.23
CA PRO A 77 -2.33 -12.90 -15.89
C PRO A 77 -1.08 -13.03 -15.02
N ALA A 78 -1.01 -12.33 -13.88
CA ALA A 78 0.09 -12.46 -12.94
C ALA A 78 -0.30 -12.04 -11.52
N TYR A 79 0.51 -12.48 -10.55
CA TYR A 79 0.46 -12.10 -9.16
C TYR A 79 1.85 -11.76 -8.65
N ILE A 80 1.92 -10.80 -7.73
CA ILE A 80 3.09 -10.60 -6.87
C ILE A 80 2.73 -11.14 -5.49
N ILE A 81 3.58 -12.00 -4.95
CA ILE A 81 3.40 -12.66 -3.66
C ILE A 81 4.39 -12.03 -2.69
N GLY A 82 3.92 -11.61 -1.51
CA GLY A 82 4.80 -11.03 -0.49
C GLY A 82 4.92 -11.93 0.73
N ALA A 83 6.15 -12.20 1.16
CA ALA A 83 6.46 -12.91 2.40
C ALA A 83 7.38 -12.05 3.27
N MET A 84 7.35 -12.26 4.58
CA MET A 84 8.16 -11.49 5.52
C MET A 84 8.44 -12.25 6.82
N VAL A 85 9.56 -11.94 7.45
CA VAL A 85 9.88 -12.43 8.80
C VAL A 85 9.25 -11.50 9.84
N PRO A 86 8.48 -12.00 10.82
CA PRO A 86 7.92 -11.16 11.87
C PRO A 86 9.00 -10.42 12.67
N SER A 87 8.76 -9.14 12.97
CA SER A 87 9.61 -8.28 13.80
C SER A 87 8.80 -7.11 14.39
N ALA A 88 9.46 -6.17 15.10
CA ALA A 88 8.84 -4.87 15.35
C ALA A 88 8.59 -4.14 14.02
N HIS A 89 7.46 -3.42 13.91
CA HIS A 89 7.02 -2.65 12.74
C HIS A 89 6.99 -3.38 11.39
N ASP A 90 6.90 -4.70 11.46
CA ASP A 90 7.06 -5.62 10.35
C ASP A 90 5.99 -5.47 9.25
N LEU A 91 4.73 -5.30 9.66
CA LEU A 91 3.61 -5.13 8.74
C LEU A 91 3.58 -3.74 8.10
N GLU A 92 4.04 -2.71 8.80
CA GLU A 92 4.22 -1.36 8.27
C GLU A 92 5.31 -1.37 7.18
N ASP A 93 6.46 -1.98 7.47
CA ASP A 93 7.55 -2.15 6.49
C ASP A 93 7.09 -2.96 5.26
N PHE A 94 6.35 -4.05 5.48
CA PHE A 94 5.77 -4.85 4.40
C PHE A 94 4.82 -4.04 3.53
N GLY A 95 3.87 -3.32 4.14
CA GLY A 95 2.93 -2.45 3.42
C GLY A 95 3.64 -1.37 2.62
N TYR A 96 4.67 -0.76 3.21
CA TYR A 96 5.49 0.25 2.58
C TYR A 96 6.21 -0.30 1.33
N LEU A 97 6.96 -1.39 1.48
CA LEU A 97 7.73 -1.96 0.37
C LEU A 97 6.82 -2.49 -0.74
N PHE A 98 5.72 -3.15 -0.37
CA PHE A 98 4.84 -3.72 -1.37
C PHE A 98 4.09 -2.65 -2.15
N GLU A 99 3.66 -1.55 -1.51
CA GLU A 99 3.06 -0.42 -2.21
C GLU A 99 4.03 0.27 -3.17
N ARG A 100 5.35 0.31 -2.86
CA ARG A 100 6.35 0.77 -3.84
C ARG A 100 6.31 -0.04 -5.14
N ILE A 101 6.22 -1.37 -5.05
CA ILE A 101 6.11 -2.25 -6.22
C ILE A 101 4.80 -1.97 -6.98
N ILE A 102 3.70 -1.76 -6.25
CA ILE A 102 2.38 -1.50 -6.83
C ILE A 102 2.34 -0.16 -7.56
N LEU A 103 2.92 0.90 -6.99
CA LEU A 103 3.04 2.21 -7.64
C LEU A 103 3.94 2.12 -8.88
N TYR A 104 5.03 1.35 -8.82
CA TYR A 104 5.86 1.09 -10.00
C TYR A 104 5.09 0.33 -11.09
N ALA A 105 4.39 -0.76 -10.76
CA ALA A 105 3.53 -1.47 -11.71
C ALA A 105 2.45 -0.56 -12.33
N THR A 106 1.88 0.34 -11.52
CA THR A 106 0.92 1.35 -11.97
C THR A 106 1.57 2.36 -12.92
N SER A 107 2.81 2.76 -12.67
CA SER A 107 3.58 3.64 -13.56
C SER A 107 3.78 3.00 -14.95
N LEU A 108 3.96 1.68 -15.01
CA LEU A 108 4.02 0.87 -16.24
C LEU A 108 2.65 0.70 -16.92
N GLY A 109 1.55 1.15 -16.30
CA GLY A 109 0.20 1.11 -16.86
C GLY A 109 -0.62 -0.12 -16.50
N LEU A 110 -0.10 -1.00 -15.65
CA LEU A 110 -0.80 -2.17 -15.15
C LEU A 110 -1.86 -1.78 -14.11
N GLY A 111 -2.95 -2.53 -14.09
CA GLY A 111 -3.88 -2.53 -12.97
C GLY A 111 -3.35 -3.39 -11.85
N THR A 112 -3.72 -3.05 -10.61
CA THR A 112 -3.28 -3.77 -9.41
C THR A 112 -4.45 -3.96 -8.44
N CYS A 113 -4.42 -5.02 -7.63
CA CYS A 113 -5.33 -5.16 -6.49
C CYS A 113 -4.74 -5.99 -5.37
N TRP A 114 -4.65 -5.37 -4.19
CA TRP A 114 -4.36 -6.01 -2.91
C TRP A 114 -5.38 -7.11 -2.57
N LEU A 115 -4.87 -8.22 -2.05
CA LEU A 115 -5.62 -9.36 -1.52
C LEU A 115 -5.01 -9.75 -0.16
N GLY A 116 -5.58 -9.28 0.94
CA GLY A 116 -5.11 -9.54 2.31
C GLY A 116 -5.83 -10.68 3.04
N GLY A 117 -6.64 -11.47 2.32
CA GLY A 117 -7.43 -12.57 2.91
C GLY A 117 -8.38 -13.25 1.93
N THR A 118 -8.54 -12.71 0.72
CA THR A 118 -9.41 -13.25 -0.34
C THR A 118 -8.60 -14.02 -1.37
N PHE A 119 -7.75 -14.96 -0.92
CA PHE A 119 -6.94 -15.80 -1.80
C PHE A 119 -6.64 -17.17 -1.17
N THR A 120 -6.28 -18.15 -1.99
CA THR A 120 -5.93 -19.52 -1.58
C THR A 120 -4.55 -19.55 -0.91
N LYS A 121 -4.48 -19.14 0.36
CA LYS A 121 -3.23 -18.93 1.12
C LYS A 121 -2.21 -20.08 0.97
N SER A 122 -2.64 -21.33 1.10
CA SER A 122 -1.74 -22.50 0.96
C SER A 122 -1.08 -22.59 -0.41
N ARG A 123 -1.81 -22.33 -1.50
CA ARG A 123 -1.29 -22.40 -2.87
C ARG A 123 -0.29 -21.27 -3.18
N PHE A 124 -0.56 -20.08 -2.66
CA PHE A 124 0.38 -18.96 -2.80
C PHE A 124 1.62 -19.16 -1.92
N ALA A 125 1.47 -19.71 -0.72
CA ALA A 125 2.58 -20.09 0.16
C ALA A 125 3.49 -21.14 -0.49
N GLU A 126 2.90 -22.15 -1.15
CA GLU A 126 3.61 -23.16 -1.93
C GLU A 126 4.43 -22.51 -3.06
N LYS A 127 3.82 -21.58 -3.83
CA LYS A 127 4.49 -20.91 -4.95
C LYS A 127 5.70 -20.08 -4.53
N ILE A 128 5.61 -19.32 -3.45
CA ILE A 128 6.74 -18.51 -2.95
C ILE A 128 7.74 -19.33 -2.12
N GLY A 129 7.47 -20.63 -1.88
CA GLY A 129 8.24 -21.46 -0.96
C GLY A 129 8.30 -20.81 0.43
N LEU A 130 7.14 -20.51 1.01
CA LEU A 130 7.03 -19.82 2.30
C LEU A 130 7.75 -20.62 3.40
N LYS A 131 8.66 -19.96 4.11
CA LYS A 131 9.45 -20.58 5.18
C LYS A 131 8.67 -20.60 6.49
N GLU A 132 9.03 -21.50 7.40
CA GLU A 132 8.36 -21.65 8.71
C GLU A 132 8.39 -20.37 9.56
N ASN A 133 9.46 -19.58 9.43
CA ASN A 133 9.63 -18.31 10.14
C ASN A 133 9.07 -17.10 9.37
N GLU A 134 8.38 -17.32 8.25
CA GLU A 134 7.78 -16.27 7.45
C GLU A 134 6.26 -16.26 7.58
N GLN A 135 5.68 -15.07 7.47
CA GLN A 135 4.25 -14.87 7.23
C GLN A 135 4.02 -14.29 5.84
N MET A 136 2.82 -14.50 5.31
CA MET A 136 2.37 -13.96 4.03
C MET A 136 1.15 -13.06 4.26
N PRO A 137 1.34 -11.74 4.44
CA PRO A 137 0.25 -10.82 4.73
C PRO A 137 -0.68 -10.59 3.55
N ALA A 138 -0.15 -10.55 2.32
CA ALA A 138 -0.95 -10.25 1.15
C ALA A 138 -0.33 -10.76 -0.16
N VAL A 139 -1.20 -10.82 -1.17
CA VAL A 139 -0.86 -10.99 -2.59
C VAL A 139 -1.43 -9.81 -3.36
N VAL A 140 -0.82 -9.47 -4.49
CA VAL A 140 -1.37 -8.48 -5.43
C VAL A 140 -1.61 -9.13 -6.78
N ALA A 141 -2.83 -9.04 -7.28
CA ALA A 141 -3.12 -9.34 -8.68
C ALA A 141 -2.66 -8.19 -9.57
N ILE A 142 -2.02 -8.48 -10.70
CA ILE A 142 -1.58 -7.48 -11.67
C ILE A 142 -1.91 -7.89 -13.11
N GLY A 143 -2.02 -6.91 -14.00
CA GLY A 143 -2.18 -7.15 -15.43
C GLY A 143 -2.78 -5.98 -16.19
N GLU A 144 -2.97 -6.17 -17.49
CA GLU A 144 -3.70 -5.21 -18.31
C GLU A 144 -5.17 -5.12 -17.92
N ILE A 145 -5.71 -3.90 -17.91
CA ILE A 145 -7.07 -3.62 -17.46
C ILE A 145 -8.07 -4.00 -18.55
N ALA A 146 -9.06 -4.84 -18.21
CA ALA A 146 -10.01 -5.41 -19.17
C ALA A 146 -10.90 -4.37 -19.86
N ASP A 147 -11.43 -3.42 -19.08
CA ASP A 147 -12.32 -2.38 -19.57
C ASP A 147 -11.72 -0.99 -19.27
N PRO A 148 -11.06 -0.38 -20.26
CA PRO A 148 -10.52 0.97 -20.14
C PRO A 148 -11.60 2.05 -20.03
N ASN A 149 -12.87 1.78 -20.36
CA ASN A 149 -13.96 2.73 -20.16
C ASN A 149 -14.46 2.73 -18.70
N ARG A 150 -14.28 1.62 -17.98
CA ARG A 150 -14.32 1.60 -16.51
C ARG A 150 -13.22 2.48 -15.90
N LYS A 151 -12.07 2.60 -16.58
CA LYS A 151 -10.99 3.59 -16.36
C LYS A 151 -11.36 5.00 -16.81
N ARG A 152 -12.15 5.17 -17.88
CA ARG A 152 -12.51 6.45 -18.52
C ARG A 152 -13.60 7.23 -17.78
N LYS A 153 -14.16 6.63 -16.73
CA LYS A 153 -14.69 7.43 -15.63
C LYS A 153 -13.59 8.28 -14.98
N GLY A 154 -12.29 8.11 -15.23
CA GLY A 154 -11.18 9.06 -14.98
C GLY A 154 -11.45 10.16 -13.96
N LEU A 155 -11.99 11.31 -14.39
CA LEU A 155 -12.41 12.41 -13.51
C LEU A 155 -13.59 12.04 -12.60
N VAL A 156 -14.66 11.45 -13.14
CA VAL A 156 -15.87 10.98 -12.42
C VAL A 156 -15.60 9.78 -11.47
N SER A 157 -14.61 8.93 -11.73
CA SER A 157 -14.17 7.84 -10.85
C SER A 157 -13.14 8.32 -9.85
N GLN A 158 -12.30 9.30 -10.18
CA GLN A 158 -11.47 10.01 -9.21
C GLN A 158 -12.38 10.71 -8.19
N VAL A 159 -13.40 11.42 -8.67
CA VAL A 159 -14.51 11.94 -7.86
C VAL A 159 -15.17 10.78 -7.09
N ALA A 160 -15.73 9.75 -7.73
CA ALA A 160 -16.44 8.68 -7.01
C ALA A 160 -15.58 7.83 -6.03
N THR A 161 -14.26 7.75 -6.24
CA THR A 161 -13.33 7.04 -5.33
C THR A 161 -12.82 7.97 -4.24
N ALA A 162 -12.59 9.26 -4.53
CA ALA A 162 -12.30 10.31 -3.56
C ALA A 162 -13.51 10.65 -2.67
N HIS A 163 -14.73 10.47 -3.17
CA HIS A 163 -15.99 10.58 -2.40
C HIS A 163 -16.20 9.36 -1.48
N LYS A 164 -15.47 8.26 -1.71
CA LYS A 164 -15.40 7.12 -0.78
C LYS A 164 -14.23 7.23 0.19
N ARG A 165 -13.34 8.21 0.00
CA ARG A 165 -12.31 8.51 0.98
C ARG A 165 -12.91 9.35 2.09
N LEU A 166 -12.40 9.18 3.30
CA LEU A 166 -12.74 10.04 4.40
C LEU A 166 -12.35 11.49 4.02
N PRO A 167 -13.16 12.48 4.45
CA PRO A 167 -12.80 13.89 4.30
C PRO A 167 -11.44 14.20 4.92
N TRP A 168 -10.75 15.20 4.36
CA TRP A 168 -9.45 15.68 4.84
C TRP A 168 -9.46 15.92 6.36
N GLN A 169 -10.52 16.57 6.85
CA GLN A 169 -10.69 16.98 8.24
C GLN A 169 -10.81 15.82 9.22
N GLU A 170 -11.20 14.62 8.75
CA GLU A 170 -11.25 13.43 9.60
C GLU A 170 -9.89 12.74 9.72
N LEU A 171 -8.97 13.01 8.80
CA LEU A 171 -7.68 12.31 8.70
C LEU A 171 -6.53 13.14 9.26
N PHE A 172 -6.56 14.46 9.09
CA PHE A 172 -5.42 15.33 9.35
C PHE A 172 -5.75 16.40 10.38
N HIS A 173 -4.87 16.53 11.39
CA HIS A 173 -5.10 17.35 12.57
C HIS A 173 -3.87 18.22 12.87
N ASN A 174 -4.10 19.38 13.50
CA ASN A 174 -3.02 20.25 13.96
C ASN A 174 -2.60 19.94 15.42
N TYR A 175 -1.65 20.72 15.95
CA TYR A 175 -1.05 20.62 17.29
C TYR A 175 -2.04 20.27 18.41
N THR A 176 -3.27 20.80 18.35
CA THR A 176 -4.31 20.59 19.35
C THR A 176 -5.23 19.45 18.88
N MET A 177 -5.15 18.33 19.60
CA MET A 177 -5.87 17.09 19.28
C MET A 177 -7.35 17.35 18.96
N GLY A 178 -7.83 16.76 17.86
CA GLY A 178 -9.23 16.86 17.44
C GLY A 178 -9.59 18.13 16.67
N VAL A 179 -8.67 19.09 16.51
CA VAL A 179 -8.85 20.23 15.60
C VAL A 179 -8.39 19.82 14.20
N PRO A 180 -9.30 19.81 13.21
CA PRO A 180 -8.93 19.51 11.83
C PRO A 180 -7.88 20.49 11.31
N LEU A 181 -6.86 19.95 10.63
CA LEU A 181 -5.90 20.75 9.88
C LEU A 181 -6.58 21.28 8.61
N LEU A 182 -6.51 22.58 8.35
CA LEU A 182 -7.00 23.11 7.09
C LEU A 182 -5.97 22.85 5.96
N PRO A 183 -6.39 22.58 4.71
CA PRO A 183 -5.46 22.29 3.62
C PRO A 183 -4.40 23.38 3.37
N ASN A 184 -4.74 24.65 3.58
CA ASN A 184 -3.81 25.78 3.46
C ASN A 184 -2.77 25.82 4.60
N GLU A 185 -3.07 25.28 5.77
CA GLU A 185 -2.14 25.19 6.91
C GLU A 185 -1.09 24.09 6.69
N ALA A 186 -1.37 23.09 5.86
CA ALA A 186 -0.42 22.03 5.53
C ALA A 186 0.77 22.50 4.67
N GLY A 187 0.68 23.70 4.08
CA GLY A 187 1.74 24.28 3.25
C GLY A 187 2.21 23.32 2.15
N LYS A 188 3.53 23.12 2.05
CA LYS A 188 4.15 22.23 1.05
C LYS A 188 3.75 20.75 1.22
N TYR A 189 3.32 20.35 2.42
CA TYR A 189 2.89 18.98 2.71
C TYR A 189 1.42 18.71 2.35
N ALA A 190 0.69 19.69 1.82
CA ALA A 190 -0.67 19.49 1.36
C ALA A 190 -0.78 18.35 0.31
N VAL A 191 0.18 18.29 -0.62
CA VAL A 191 0.21 17.27 -1.68
C VAL A 191 0.55 15.87 -1.13
N PRO A 192 1.61 15.66 -0.32
CA PRO A 192 1.85 14.38 0.36
C PRO A 192 0.66 13.87 1.17
N LEU A 193 -0.02 14.74 1.93
CA LEU A 193 -1.20 14.35 2.71
C LEU A 193 -2.37 13.96 1.81
N GLU A 194 -2.62 14.68 0.71
CA GLU A 194 -3.64 14.27 -0.26
C GLU A 194 -3.31 12.91 -0.89
N MET A 195 -2.02 12.64 -1.15
CA MET A 195 -1.60 11.33 -1.67
C MET A 195 -1.79 10.21 -0.64
N VAL A 196 -1.63 10.48 0.66
CA VAL A 196 -2.02 9.56 1.74
C VAL A 196 -3.54 9.35 1.76
N ARG A 197 -4.33 10.41 1.62
CA ARG A 197 -5.79 10.28 1.57
C ARG A 197 -6.24 9.35 0.44
N LEU A 198 -5.53 9.35 -0.69
CA LEU A 198 -5.81 8.46 -1.83
C LEU A 198 -5.27 7.02 -1.66
N SER A 199 -4.47 6.73 -0.63
CA SER A 199 -3.92 5.41 -0.35
C SER A 199 -5.01 4.33 -0.33
N PRO A 200 -4.74 3.11 -0.84
CA PRO A 200 -5.62 1.98 -0.61
C PRO A 200 -5.57 1.59 0.87
N SER A 201 -6.63 0.95 1.33
CA SER A 201 -6.64 0.31 2.64
C SER A 201 -7.60 -0.88 2.62
N ALA A 202 -7.40 -1.83 3.52
CA ALA A 202 -8.25 -2.99 3.63
C ALA A 202 -9.70 -2.57 3.94
N SER A 203 -10.65 -3.08 3.16
CA SER A 203 -12.07 -2.68 3.17
C SER A 203 -12.31 -1.17 3.13
N ASN A 204 -11.35 -0.40 2.60
CA ASN A 204 -11.40 1.07 2.50
C ASN A 204 -11.60 1.78 3.86
N LYS A 205 -11.14 1.18 4.97
CA LYS A 205 -11.30 1.70 6.33
C LYS A 205 -10.49 2.96 6.66
N GLN A 206 -9.37 3.20 5.96
CA GLN A 206 -8.52 4.39 6.09
C GLN A 206 -8.14 4.67 7.55
N PRO A 207 -7.44 3.72 8.20
CA PRO A 207 -7.28 3.73 9.65
C PRO A 207 -6.18 4.68 10.14
N TRP A 208 -5.61 5.52 9.27
CA TRP A 208 -4.57 6.48 9.65
C TRP A 208 -5.17 7.80 10.15
N ARG A 209 -4.54 8.40 11.15
CA ARG A 209 -4.74 9.79 11.56
C ARG A 209 -3.37 10.45 11.62
N ILE A 210 -3.19 11.61 11.01
CA ILE A 210 -1.90 12.31 10.98
C ILE A 210 -2.01 13.64 11.72
N VAL A 211 -1.07 13.88 12.63
CA VAL A 211 -0.97 15.12 13.41
C VAL A 211 0.29 15.88 13.01
N SER A 212 0.14 17.16 12.71
CA SER A 212 1.27 18.09 12.55
C SER A 212 1.69 18.66 13.90
N PHE A 213 2.93 18.42 14.33
CA PHE A 213 3.45 18.94 15.61
C PHE A 213 4.98 19.00 15.59
N ASN A 214 5.57 20.11 16.08
CA ASN A 214 7.03 20.31 16.21
C ASN A 214 7.87 19.85 15.00
N ASN A 215 7.59 20.36 13.81
CA ASN A 215 8.28 19.96 12.57
C ASN A 215 8.24 18.45 12.28
N ALA A 216 7.19 17.76 12.74
CA ALA A 216 6.94 16.37 12.43
C ALA A 216 5.50 16.12 11.98
N TRP A 217 5.32 15.09 11.16
CA TRP A 217 4.02 14.52 10.84
C TRP A 217 3.90 13.16 11.53
N ARG A 218 3.10 13.08 12.58
CA ARG A 218 2.93 11.89 13.42
C ARG A 218 1.76 11.04 12.93
N PHE A 219 2.01 9.78 12.63
CA PHE A 219 1.03 8.83 12.15
C PHE A 219 0.50 8.00 13.32
N TYR A 220 -0.83 7.99 13.44
CA TYR A 220 -1.58 7.20 14.41
C TYR A 220 -2.46 6.19 13.67
N LEU A 221 -2.62 5.02 14.28
CA LEU A 221 -3.50 3.96 13.85
C LEU A 221 -4.79 4.01 14.66
N GLN A 222 -5.85 4.52 14.03
CA GLN A 222 -7.21 4.43 14.54
C GLN A 222 -7.83 3.08 14.15
N ARG A 223 -7.84 2.16 15.11
CA ARG A 223 -8.43 0.82 14.91
C ARG A 223 -9.90 0.95 14.53
N THR A 224 -10.30 0.16 13.52
CA THR A 224 -11.71 0.06 13.18
C THR A 224 -12.37 -0.92 14.14
N PRO A 225 -13.44 -0.53 14.87
CA PRO A 225 -14.16 -1.44 15.76
C PRO A 225 -14.61 -2.71 15.03
N GLY A 226 -14.43 -3.87 15.68
CA GLY A 226 -14.75 -5.18 15.11
C GLY A 226 -13.84 -5.66 13.99
N TYR A 227 -12.76 -4.94 13.65
CA TYR A 227 -11.85 -5.34 12.58
C TYR A 227 -10.71 -6.25 13.05
N ARG A 228 -10.18 -6.07 14.26
CA ARG A 228 -9.03 -6.84 14.77
C ARG A 228 -9.44 -8.19 15.38
N ASP A 229 -10.59 -8.22 16.04
CA ASP A 229 -10.96 -9.29 16.98
C ASP A 229 -12.02 -10.23 16.42
N ASP A 230 -11.75 -10.77 15.23
CA ASP A 230 -12.54 -11.85 14.67
C ASP A 230 -11.82 -13.17 14.96
N LEU A 231 -12.48 -14.06 15.71
CA LEU A 231 -12.02 -15.43 15.96
C LEU A 231 -11.62 -16.12 14.63
N ILE A 232 -12.34 -15.80 13.56
CA ILE A 232 -12.10 -16.25 12.19
C ILE A 232 -10.73 -15.81 11.66
N LYS A 233 -10.28 -14.57 11.94
CA LYS A 233 -8.97 -14.08 11.49
C LYS A 233 -7.82 -14.79 12.18
N ARG A 234 -7.99 -15.13 13.46
CA ARG A 234 -7.03 -15.96 14.22
C ARG A 234 -6.95 -17.38 13.65
N ILE A 235 -8.11 -18.00 13.40
CA ILE A 235 -8.19 -19.35 12.80
C ILE A 235 -7.57 -19.37 11.39
N LEU A 236 -7.79 -18.33 10.59
CA LEU A 236 -7.24 -18.21 9.24
C LEU A 236 -5.81 -17.63 9.20
N GLN A 237 -5.21 -17.37 10.38
CA GLN A 237 -3.89 -16.76 10.53
C GLN A 237 -3.71 -15.52 9.64
N LEU A 238 -4.70 -14.64 9.62
CA LEU A 238 -4.64 -13.40 8.85
C LEU A 238 -3.81 -12.37 9.60
N CYS A 239 -2.87 -11.74 8.88
CA CYS A 239 -2.05 -10.66 9.43
C CYS A 239 -2.90 -9.42 9.72
N ASP A 240 -2.39 -8.53 10.58
CA ASP A 240 -3.05 -7.27 10.91
C ASP A 240 -2.98 -6.29 9.73
N LEU A 241 -3.98 -6.35 8.85
CA LEU A 241 -4.01 -5.52 7.66
C LEU A 241 -4.07 -4.01 7.95
N GLN A 242 -4.50 -3.57 9.14
CA GLN A 242 -4.51 -2.12 9.43
C GLN A 242 -3.11 -1.58 9.68
N ARG A 243 -2.17 -2.43 10.14
CA ARG A 243 -0.74 -2.10 10.20
C ARG A 243 -0.13 -2.03 8.79
N VAL A 244 -0.50 -2.97 7.92
CA VAL A 244 -0.13 -2.93 6.50
C VAL A 244 -0.66 -1.65 5.84
N ASP A 245 -1.91 -1.27 6.11
CA ASP A 245 -2.53 -0.04 5.59
C ASP A 245 -1.75 1.23 6.02
N LEU A 246 -1.16 1.25 7.21
CA LEU A 246 -0.31 2.36 7.67
C LEU A 246 1.01 2.41 6.89
N GLY A 247 1.63 1.25 6.62
CA GLY A 247 2.79 1.15 5.74
C GLY A 247 2.55 1.69 4.34
N ILE A 248 1.38 1.39 3.77
CA ILE A 248 0.91 1.93 2.48
C ILE A 248 0.81 3.46 2.55
N ALA A 249 0.20 4.00 3.61
CA ALA A 249 0.11 5.45 3.82
C ALA A 249 1.50 6.10 3.94
N MET A 250 2.43 5.49 4.68
CA MET A 250 3.82 5.95 4.77
C MET A 250 4.49 6.00 3.39
N CYS A 251 4.32 4.96 2.56
CA CYS A 251 4.89 4.93 1.21
C CYS A 251 4.38 6.11 0.36
N HIS A 252 3.07 6.35 0.37
CA HIS A 252 2.48 7.46 -0.37
C HIS A 252 3.01 8.82 0.11
N PHE A 253 3.12 9.00 1.43
CA PHE A 253 3.62 10.24 2.02
C PHE A 253 5.06 10.50 1.61
N GLU A 254 5.96 9.55 1.89
CA GLU A 254 7.40 9.72 1.70
C GLU A 254 7.76 9.89 0.22
N TRP A 255 7.23 9.05 -0.68
CA TRP A 255 7.62 9.14 -2.09
C TRP A 255 7.07 10.39 -2.77
N THR A 256 5.93 10.90 -2.30
CA THR A 256 5.43 12.21 -2.72
C THR A 256 6.29 13.33 -2.14
N ALA A 257 6.68 13.26 -0.87
CA ALA A 257 7.56 14.23 -0.25
C ALA A 257 8.92 14.29 -0.97
N LYS A 258 9.50 13.14 -1.31
CA LYS A 258 10.74 13.02 -2.09
C LYS A 258 10.61 13.62 -3.50
N GLU A 259 9.51 13.35 -4.21
CA GLU A 259 9.25 13.95 -5.53
C GLU A 259 9.16 15.49 -5.48
N LEU A 260 8.74 16.04 -4.34
CA LEU A 260 8.61 17.48 -4.11
C LEU A 260 9.83 18.10 -3.39
N ASP A 261 10.94 17.38 -3.30
CA ASP A 261 12.15 17.79 -2.59
C ASP A 261 11.90 18.25 -1.15
N LEU A 262 11.01 17.54 -0.43
CA LEU A 262 10.71 17.76 0.98
C LEU A 262 11.53 16.77 1.83
N PRO A 263 12.66 17.20 2.41
CA PRO A 263 13.54 16.30 3.16
C PRO A 263 12.87 15.83 4.45
N GLY A 264 13.29 14.64 4.89
CA GLY A 264 12.88 14.09 6.18
C GLY A 264 13.14 12.59 6.24
N MET A 265 12.77 12.01 7.38
CA MET A 265 12.95 10.59 7.65
C MET A 265 11.90 10.07 8.62
N TRP A 266 11.64 8.78 8.54
CA TRP A 266 10.82 8.09 9.53
C TRP A 266 11.60 7.89 10.82
N GLN A 267 10.98 8.24 11.95
CA GLN A 267 11.51 8.01 13.29
C GLN A 267 10.39 7.57 14.23
N VAL A 268 10.69 6.55 15.04
CA VAL A 268 9.81 6.15 16.14
C VAL A 268 10.15 7.00 17.37
N GLU A 269 9.20 7.78 17.84
CA GLU A 269 9.25 8.52 19.10
C GLU A 269 8.77 7.60 20.25
N GLU A 270 9.67 6.82 20.85
CA GLU A 270 9.35 5.79 21.88
C GLU A 270 8.48 6.32 23.03
N PHE A 271 8.66 7.59 23.42
CA PHE A 271 7.87 8.21 24.50
C PHE A 271 6.37 8.39 24.17
N LEU A 272 5.98 8.27 22.90
CA LEU A 272 4.59 8.33 22.45
C LEU A 272 3.91 6.97 22.38
N GLU A 273 4.66 5.88 22.22
CA GLU A 273 4.10 4.52 22.12
C GLU A 273 3.33 4.11 23.39
N GLN A 274 3.79 4.59 24.54
CA GLN A 274 3.20 4.26 25.85
C GLN A 274 2.03 5.19 26.24
N LYS A 275 1.75 6.22 25.43
CA LYS A 275 0.72 7.21 25.74
C LYS A 275 -0.59 6.86 25.05
N THR A 276 -1.68 6.92 25.80
CA THR A 276 -3.01 6.91 25.21
C THR A 276 -3.23 8.20 24.43
N HIS A 277 -3.77 8.07 23.22
CA HIS A 277 -4.05 9.22 22.37
C HIS A 277 -5.47 9.08 21.78
N PRO A 278 -6.29 10.14 21.76
CA PRO A 278 -7.69 10.05 21.33
C PRO A 278 -7.86 9.68 19.85
N LEU A 279 -6.83 9.93 19.03
CA LEU A 279 -6.85 9.55 17.61
C LEU A 279 -6.47 8.08 17.36
N GLY A 280 -5.93 7.35 18.35
CA GLY A 280 -5.53 5.95 18.19
C GLY A 280 -4.13 5.66 18.71
N GLU A 281 -3.60 4.51 18.31
CA GLU A 281 -2.25 4.03 18.66
C GLU A 281 -1.21 4.86 17.91
N TYR A 282 -0.18 5.40 18.59
CA TYR A 282 0.95 6.04 17.89
C TYR A 282 1.81 4.98 17.18
N LEU A 283 2.25 5.27 15.95
CA LEU A 283 3.09 4.36 15.15
C LEU A 283 4.47 4.95 14.82
N VAL A 284 4.49 6.07 14.09
CA VAL A 284 5.75 6.65 13.57
C VAL A 284 5.57 8.13 13.28
N SER A 285 6.67 8.87 13.27
CA SER A 285 6.72 10.26 12.84
C SER A 285 7.62 10.45 11.64
N TRP A 286 7.16 11.23 10.66
CA TRP A 286 8.04 11.82 9.66
C TRP A 286 8.65 13.09 10.24
N GLN A 287 9.94 13.05 10.56
CA GLN A 287 10.70 14.21 11.01
C GLN A 287 11.10 15.03 9.79
N MET A 288 10.65 16.28 9.72
CA MET A 288 10.99 17.16 8.61
C MET A 288 12.49 17.53 8.71
N GLY A 289 13.22 17.32 7.62
CA GLY A 289 14.61 17.76 7.53
C GLY A 289 14.71 19.24 7.18
N THR A 290 15.86 19.85 7.46
CA THR A 290 16.28 21.09 6.80
C THR A 290 16.94 20.74 5.48
N LYS A 291 16.71 21.53 4.42
CA LYS A 291 17.59 21.45 3.24
C LYS A 291 18.98 21.91 3.70
N ALA A 292 19.99 21.08 3.45
CA ALA A 292 21.39 21.46 3.61
C ALA A 292 21.76 22.62 2.68
#